data_AF-A0A7S2GH56-F1
#
_entry.id   AF-A0A7S2GH56-F1
#
_cell.length_a   1.000
_cell.length_b   1.000
_cell.length_c   1.000
_cell.angle_alpha   90.00
_cell.angle_beta   90.00
_cell.angle_gamma   90.00
#
_symmetry.space_group_name_H-M   'P 1'
#
loop_
_entity.id
_entity.type
_entity.pdbx_description
1 polymer ?
#
loop_
_entity_poly.entity_id
_entity_poly.type
_entity_poly.pdbx_seq_one_letter_code
_entity_poly.pdbx_strand_id
1 'polypeptide(L)'
;WNPQVDLQAQDRAHRIGQTKQVKVYRLICENTMEERVLSRSRQKLILSAMTVKGGGGGLHMDVDMDAEAAEQGQNEMEKLTATELSAMLAHGATAIFDEDDPAVELTEAEYDAVLEGA
;
A
#
# COMPACT_ATOMS: atom_id res chain seq x y z
N TRP A 1 5.31 -0.28 4.09
CA TRP A 1 5.31 -1.72 3.79
C TRP A 1 4.23 -2.44 4.57
N ASN A 2 4.20 -2.26 5.91
CA ASN A 2 3.04 -2.64 6.69
C ASN A 2 1.94 -1.55 6.54
N PRO A 3 0.78 -1.86 5.96
CA PRO A 3 -0.32 -0.90 5.78
C PRO A 3 -0.86 -0.32 7.11
N GLN A 4 -0.71 -1.05 8.22
CA GLN A 4 -1.25 -0.65 9.51
C GLN A 4 -0.56 0.60 10.08
N VAL A 5 0.72 0.80 9.74
CA VAL A 5 1.47 2.00 10.14
C VAL A 5 0.87 3.25 9.48
N ASP A 6 0.52 3.16 8.20
CA ASP A 6 -0.11 4.27 7.48
C ASP A 6 -1.52 4.57 8.02
N LEU A 7 -2.28 3.53 8.39
CA LEU A 7 -3.60 3.70 9.00
C LEU A 7 -3.50 4.39 10.36
N GLN A 8 -2.53 3.98 11.20
CA GLN A 8 -2.28 4.61 12.48
C GLN A 8 -1.85 6.08 12.36
N ALA A 9 -1.17 6.44 11.26
CA ALA A 9 -0.83 7.83 10.96
C ALA A 9 -2.09 8.65 10.59
N GLN A 10 -3.02 8.08 9.81
CA GLN A 10 -4.30 8.73 9.46
C GLN A 10 -5.16 8.98 10.69
N ASP A 11 -5.21 8.02 11.62
CA ASP A 11 -5.96 8.11 12.88
C ASP A 11 -5.49 9.26 13.79
N ARG A 12 -4.33 9.88 13.51
CA ARG A 12 -3.88 11.09 14.24
C ARG A 12 -4.76 12.30 13.94
N ALA A 13 -5.24 12.41 12.70
CA ALA A 13 -6.16 13.46 12.27
C ALA A 13 -7.61 12.97 12.20
N HIS A 14 -7.83 11.73 11.76
CA HIS A 14 -9.13 11.07 11.70
C HIS A 14 -9.45 10.41 13.05
N ARG A 15 -9.74 11.24 14.07
CA ARG A 15 -10.02 10.78 15.44
C ARG A 15 -11.30 11.41 16.00
N ILE A 16 -11.84 10.78 17.04
CA ILE A 16 -12.95 11.32 17.85
C ILE A 16 -12.64 12.77 18.25
N GLY A 17 -13.56 13.67 17.92
CA GLY A 17 -13.42 15.11 18.14
C GLY A 17 -13.07 15.90 16.88
N GLN A 18 -12.69 15.22 15.78
CA GLN A 18 -12.58 15.86 14.48
C GLN A 18 -13.96 16.18 13.92
N THR A 19 -14.15 17.41 13.46
CA THR A 19 -15.44 17.92 12.94
C THR A 19 -15.43 18.19 11.44
N LYS A 20 -14.24 18.32 10.84
CA LYS A 20 -14.07 18.55 9.40
C LYS A 20 -13.73 17.24 8.69
N GLN A 21 -14.16 17.12 7.44
CA GLN A 21 -13.80 15.98 6.59
C GLN A 21 -12.29 15.90 6.44
N VAL A 22 -11.71 14.76 6.81
CA VAL A 22 -10.29 14.47 6.61
C VAL A 22 -10.13 13.88 5.20
N LYS A 23 -9.29 14.53 4.38
CA LYS A 23 -8.84 14.00 3.09
C LYS A 23 -7.40 13.52 3.25
N VAL A 24 -7.11 12.29 2.84
CA VAL A 24 -5.78 11.70 2.93
C VAL A 24 -5.29 11.46 1.51
N TYR A 25 -4.22 12.17 1.14
CA TYR A 25 -3.56 11.99 -0.15
C TYR A 25 -2.28 11.17 0.05
N ARG A 26 -2.16 10.08 -0.70
CA ARG A 26 -0.95 9.27 -0.74
C ARG A 26 -0.20 9.59 -2.03
N LEU A 27 0.93 10.26 -1.89
CA LEU A 27 1.81 10.56 -3.02
C LEU A 27 2.51 9.27 -3.46
N ILE A 28 2.52 9.03 -4.77
CA ILE A 28 3.17 7.88 -5.41
C ILE A 28 3.85 8.42 -6.66
N CYS A 29 5.12 8.09 -6.84
CA CYS A 29 5.84 8.38 -8.07
C CYS A 29 5.49 7.33 -9.13
N GLU A 30 4.92 7.77 -10.25
CA GLU A 30 4.62 6.91 -11.39
C GLU A 30 5.89 6.26 -11.96
N ASN A 31 5.74 5.05 -12.49
CA ASN A 31 6.85 4.26 -13.08
C ASN A 31 7.98 3.91 -12.11
N THR A 32 7.79 4.10 -10.81
CA THR A 32 8.76 3.72 -9.78
C THR A 32 8.38 2.43 -9.06
N MET A 33 9.29 1.93 -8.22
CA MET A 33 9.01 0.79 -7.35
C MET A 33 7.85 1.03 -6.38
N GLU A 34 7.42 2.28 -6.15
CA GLU A 34 6.38 2.65 -5.20
C GLU A 34 5.01 2.04 -5.53
N GLU A 35 4.64 1.96 -6.81
CA GLU A 35 3.39 1.32 -7.26
C GLU A 35 3.33 -0.15 -6.85
N ARG A 36 4.47 -0.84 -6.96
CA ARG A 36 4.59 -2.28 -6.68
C ARG A 36 4.56 -2.54 -5.18
N VAL A 37 5.17 -1.65 -4.39
CA VAL A 37 5.07 -1.66 -2.92
C VAL A 37 3.63 -1.39 -2.47
N LEU A 38 2.92 -0.45 -3.10
CA LEU A 38 1.53 -0.15 -2.82
C LEU A 38 0.60 -1.35 -3.07
N SER A 39 0.75 -1.99 -4.23
CA SER A 39 -0.03 -3.18 -4.59
C SER A 39 0.13 -4.29 -3.55
N ARG A 40 1.37 -4.58 -3.12
CA ARG A 40 1.64 -5.54 -2.04
C ARG A 40 1.04 -5.12 -0.71
N SER A 41 1.17 -3.84 -0.33
CA SER A 41 0.59 -3.33 0.91
C SER A 41 -0.95 -3.48 0.93
N ARG A 42 -1.63 -3.30 -0.20
CA ARG A 42 -3.09 -3.52 -0.35
C ARG A 42 -3.45 -4.99 -0.20
N GLN A 43 -2.71 -5.89 -0.84
CA GLN A 43 -2.90 -7.33 -0.71
C GLN A 43 -2.77 -7.79 0.75
N LYS A 44 -1.76 -7.28 1.48
CA LYS A 44 -1.59 -7.56 2.92
C LYS A 44 -2.78 -7.08 3.75
N LEU A 45 -3.31 -5.89 3.47
CA LEU A 45 -4.47 -5.34 4.17
C LEU A 45 -5.73 -6.21 3.94
N ILE A 46 -5.97 -6.63 2.70
CA ILE A 46 -7.10 -7.51 2.35
C ILE A 46 -6.96 -8.86 3.06
N LEU A 47 -5.78 -9.47 3.03
CA LEU A 47 -5.51 -10.73 3.70
C LEU A 47 -5.77 -10.63 5.22
N SER A 48 -5.25 -9.58 5.86
CA SER A 48 -5.49 -9.32 7.28
C SER A 48 -6.98 -9.15 7.60
N ALA A 49 -7.72 -8.45 6.74
CA ALA A 49 -9.17 -8.28 6.90
C ALA A 49 -9.94 -9.62 6.76
N MET A 50 -9.52 -10.47 5.82
CA MET A 50 -10.09 -11.81 5.65
C MET A 50 -9.85 -12.71 6.87
N THR A 51 -8.63 -12.74 7.40
CA THR A 51 -8.30 -13.51 8.61
C THR A 51 -9.11 -13.05 9.83
N VAL A 52 -9.24 -11.74 10.04
CA VAL A 52 -10.04 -11.18 11.15
C VAL A 52 -11.53 -11.51 11.00
N LYS A 53 -12.08 -11.46 9.78
CA LYS A 53 -13.47 -11.84 9.51
C LYS A 53 -13.72 -13.34 9.72
N GLY A 54 -12.73 -14.18 9.42
CA GLY A 54 -12.75 -15.61 9.71
C GLY A 54 -12.75 -15.93 11.21
N GLY A 55 -12.13 -15.09 12.04
CA GLY A 55 -12.11 -15.27 13.51
C GLY A 55 -13.27 -14.62 14.27
N GLY A 56 -14.01 -13.67 13.66
CA GLY A 56 -14.97 -12.80 14.36
C GLY A 56 -16.46 -13.17 14.26
N GLY A 57 -16.83 -14.20 13.49
CA GLY A 57 -18.22 -14.61 13.32
C GLY A 57 -18.49 -15.94 14.02
N GLY A 58 -19.13 -15.91 15.18
CA GLY A 58 -19.41 -17.09 15.99
C GLY A 58 -20.14 -18.19 15.23
N LEU A 59 -19.41 -19.25 14.90
CA LEU A 59 -19.81 -20.65 14.87
C LEU A 59 -18.49 -21.44 14.88
N HIS A 60 -18.33 -22.24 15.92
CA HIS A 60 -17.23 -23.19 16.10
C HIS A 60 -17.19 -24.18 14.93
N MET A 61 -16.47 -23.82 13.87
CA MET A 61 -15.86 -24.77 12.95
C MET A 61 -14.39 -24.77 13.33
N ASP A 62 -13.95 -25.83 13.98
CA ASP A 62 -12.54 -26.15 14.24
C ASP A 62 -11.80 -26.32 12.92
N VAL A 63 -11.53 -25.21 12.24
CA VAL A 63 -10.46 -25.11 11.28
C VAL A 63 -9.33 -24.48 12.06
N ASP A 64 -8.52 -25.34 12.67
CA ASP A 64 -7.21 -25.00 13.21
C ASP A 64 -6.37 -24.43 12.07
N MET A 65 -6.55 -23.14 11.77
CA MET A 65 -5.66 -22.41 10.88
C MET A 65 -4.59 -21.80 11.77
N ASP A 66 -3.51 -22.57 11.91
CA ASP A 66 -2.37 -22.28 12.77
C ASP A 66 -1.97 -20.81 12.68
N ALA A 67 -1.99 -20.11 13.81
CA ALA A 67 -1.55 -18.72 13.90
C ALA A 67 -0.11 -18.53 13.37
N GLU A 68 0.72 -19.59 13.46
CA GLU A 68 2.05 -19.67 12.87
C GLU A 68 2.03 -19.60 11.33
N ALA A 69 1.03 -20.16 10.64
CA ALA A 69 0.92 -20.09 9.18
C ALA A 69 0.52 -18.69 8.70
N ALA A 70 -0.32 -17.97 9.46
CA ALA A 70 -0.67 -16.59 9.17
C ALA A 70 0.53 -15.64 9.39
N GLU A 71 1.31 -15.88 10.45
CA GLU A 71 2.54 -15.13 10.73
C GLU A 71 3.66 -15.45 9.71
N GLN A 72 3.79 -16.72 9.28
CA GLN A 72 4.70 -17.13 8.21
C GLN A 72 4.32 -16.54 6.85
N GLY A 73 3.03 -16.51 6.48
CA GLY A 73 2.56 -15.87 5.25
C GLY A 73 2.79 -14.36 5.23
N GLN A 74 2.73 -13.70 6.40
CA GLN A 74 3.11 -12.30 6.54
C GLN A 74 4.63 -12.11 6.37
N ASN A 75 5.44 -12.99 6.95
CA ASN A 75 6.91 -12.95 6.93
C ASN A 75 7.49 -13.27 5.54
N GLU A 76 6.91 -14.24 4.81
CA GLU A 76 7.31 -14.55 3.42
C GLU A 76 7.00 -13.39 2.46
N MET A 77 5.89 -12.68 2.68
CA MET A 77 5.56 -11.49 1.90
C MET A 77 6.36 -10.24 2.34
N GLU A 78 7.03 -10.27 3.50
CA GLU A 78 7.99 -9.24 3.95
C GLU A 78 9.39 -9.46 3.38
N LYS A 79 9.80 -10.71 3.18
CA LYS A 79 11.10 -11.03 2.59
C LYS A 79 11.03 -10.91 1.08
N LEU A 80 11.26 -9.70 0.58
CA LEU A 80 11.67 -9.53 -0.81
C LEU A 80 12.88 -10.43 -1.08
N THR A 81 12.75 -11.33 -2.05
CA THR A 81 13.91 -12.07 -2.52
C THR A 81 14.84 -11.08 -3.26
N ALA A 82 16.15 -11.31 -3.20
CA ALA A 82 17.12 -10.44 -3.86
C ALA A 82 16.87 -10.33 -5.39
N THR A 83 16.32 -11.39 -5.99
CA THR A 83 15.91 -11.42 -7.39
C THR A 83 14.69 -10.55 -7.66
N GLU A 84 13.69 -10.55 -6.77
CA GLU A 84 12.54 -9.65 -6.87
C GLU A 84 12.94 -8.19 -6.66
N LEU A 85 13.83 -7.90 -5.71
CA LEU A 85 14.39 -6.56 -5.50
C LEU A 85 15.10 -6.05 -6.76
N SER A 86 15.91 -6.90 -7.40
CA SER A 86 16.59 -6.56 -8.65
C SER A 86 15.60 -6.28 -9.79
N ALA A 87 14.54 -7.09 -9.92
CA ALA A 87 13.50 -6.87 -10.91
C ALA A 87 12.69 -5.59 -10.64
N MET A 88 12.45 -5.26 -9.36
CA MET A 88 11.79 -4.00 -8.97
C MET A 88 12.63 -2.78 -9.33
N LEU A 89 13.94 -2.83 -9.08
CA LEU A 89 14.87 -1.77 -9.46
C LEU A 89 14.99 -1.64 -10.98
N ALA A 90 15.03 -2.75 -11.72
CA ALA A 90 15.17 -2.74 -13.17
C ALA A 90 13.96 -2.16 -13.92
N HIS A 91 12.74 -2.40 -13.43
CA HIS A 91 11.49 -1.95 -14.09
C HIS A 91 11.36 -0.41 -14.13
N GLY A 92 11.86 0.29 -13.11
CA GLY A 92 11.81 1.76 -13.05
C GLY A 92 13.06 2.44 -13.59
N ALA A 93 14.21 1.74 -13.60
CA ALA A 93 15.47 2.31 -14.06
C ALA A 93 15.37 2.78 -15.52
N THR A 94 14.75 2.01 -16.41
CA THR A 94 14.66 2.40 -17.84
C THR A 94 13.84 3.66 -18.05
N ALA A 95 12.77 3.86 -17.27
CA ALA A 95 11.92 5.05 -17.39
C ALA A 95 12.53 6.29 -16.72
N ILE A 96 13.30 6.11 -15.65
CA ILE A 96 13.97 7.22 -14.93
C ILE A 96 15.21 7.74 -15.67
N PHE A 97 15.89 6.88 -16.42
CA PHE A 97 17.12 7.23 -17.16
C PHE A 97 16.87 7.67 -18.61
N ASP A 98 15.63 7.67 -19.10
CA ASP A 98 15.29 8.37 -20.34
C ASP A 98 15.33 9.88 -20.06
N GLU A 99 16.39 10.56 -20.51
CA GLU A 99 16.76 11.95 -20.19
C GLU A 99 15.79 13.03 -20.76
N ASP A 100 14.66 12.64 -21.34
CA ASP A 100 13.70 13.52 -22.02
C ASP A 100 12.53 13.99 -21.13
N ASP A 101 12.63 13.89 -19.81
CA ASP A 101 11.63 14.47 -18.90
C ASP A 101 12.05 15.90 -18.50
N PRO A 102 11.57 16.96 -19.18
CA PRO A 102 11.79 18.31 -18.70
C PRO A 102 11.15 18.40 -17.33
N ALA A 103 11.83 18.93 -16.32
CA ALA A 103 11.23 19.13 -15.00
C ALA A 103 9.89 19.87 -15.12
N VAL A 104 8.78 19.12 -15.19
CA VAL A 104 7.46 19.67 -15.49
C VAL A 104 6.97 20.30 -14.20
N GLU A 105 7.02 21.62 -14.12
CA GLU A 105 6.14 22.34 -13.21
C GLU A 105 4.71 22.05 -13.68
N LEU A 106 4.01 21.13 -12.98
CA LEU A 106 2.61 20.83 -13.28
C LEU A 106 1.81 22.14 -13.23
N THR A 107 1.06 22.40 -14.29
CA THR A 107 0.12 23.50 -14.32
C THR A 107 -1.02 23.23 -13.33
N GLU A 108 -1.66 24.30 -12.83
CA GLU A 108 -2.80 24.18 -11.91
C GLU A 108 -3.93 23.29 -12.47
N ALA A 109 -4.13 23.32 -13.79
CA ALA A 109 -5.09 22.46 -14.48
C ALA A 109 -4.69 20.98 -14.48
N GLU A 110 -3.40 20.67 -14.56
CA GLU A 110 -2.89 19.29 -14.46
C GLU A 110 -2.99 18.78 -13.02
N TYR A 111 -2.76 19.64 -12.02
CA TYR A 111 -3.01 19.29 -10.62
C TYR A 111 -4.48 18.96 -10.35
N ASP A 112 -5.41 19.77 -10.86
CA ASP A 112 -6.84 19.50 -10.71
C ASP A 112 -7.25 18.22 -11.46
N ALA A 113 -6.70 17.97 -12.65
CA ALA A 113 -6.94 16.73 -13.38
C ALA A 113 -6.45 15.49 -12.62
N VAL A 114 -5.28 15.56 -11.98
CA VAL A 114 -4.76 14.48 -11.12
C VAL A 114 -5.64 14.27 -9.88
N LEU A 115 -6.22 15.34 -9.33
CA LEU A 115 -7.13 15.25 -8.19
C LEU A 115 -8.53 14.75 -8.55
N GLU A 116 -9.04 15.05 -9.75
CA GLU A 116 -10.35 14.56 -10.24
C GLU A 116 -10.28 13.11 -10.79
N GLY A 117 -9.11 12.70 -11.30
CA GLY A 117 -8.88 11.34 -11.80
C GLY A 117 -8.66 10.28 -10.71
N ALA A 118 -8.47 10.69 -9.44
CA ALA A 118 -8.19 9.83 -8.29
C ALA A 118 -9.47 9.43 -7.51
#